data_AF-A0A8J6MV00-F1
#
_entry.id   AF-A0A8J6MV00-F1
#
_cell.length_a   1.000
_cell.length_b   1.000
_cell.length_c   1.000
_cell.angle_alpha   90.00
_cell.angle_beta   90.00
_cell.angle_gamma   90.00
#
_symmetry.space_group_name_H-M   'P 1'
#
loop_
_entity.id
_entity.type
_entity.pdbx_description
1 polymer ?
#
loop_
_entity_poly.entity_id
_entity_poly.type
_entity_poly.pdbx_seq_one_letter_code
_entity_poly.pdbx_strand_id
1 'polypeptide(L)'
;MRRRLAVWFALQLGLAGAVLVVLAAAVTIWMLGKFEEIEISRNFAPLGISRLLSEAEIDTQGLIVESKFVQKLKNDGGWLQSLDEKGNVLQSFQAPDDVPSSYVPGQLIDFWIGNEPFPYQLGLWMEEKDGRLFTLLYGTRSQAENLLMEIMKDGKVQNTNLSFSDDIVGRLQRLSGWIQVLDQEGAEIASWHKPEQAQHSYTLQELAMRASSPNHFGLVMDSEYD
;
A
#
# COMPACT_ATOMS: atom_id res chain seq x y z
N MET A 1 1.71 -18.39 63.77
CA MET A 1 1.02 -17.45 62.85
C MET A 1 1.86 -17.01 61.64
N ARG A 2 3.16 -16.71 61.78
CA ARG A 2 4.05 -16.26 60.67
C ARG A 2 4.16 -17.21 59.46
N ARG A 3 4.19 -18.52 59.71
CA ARG A 3 4.32 -19.56 58.66
C ARG A 3 3.07 -19.73 57.78
N ARG A 4 1.88 -19.37 58.28
CA ARG A 4 0.63 -19.37 57.49
C ARG A 4 0.60 -18.15 56.56
N LEU A 5 0.93 -16.96 57.08
CA LEU A 5 0.98 -15.74 56.27
C LEU A 5 1.97 -15.86 55.10
N ALA A 6 3.17 -16.41 55.32
CA ALA A 6 4.16 -16.60 54.26
C ALA A 6 3.68 -17.52 53.12
N VAL A 7 2.89 -18.56 53.42
CA VAL A 7 2.33 -19.46 52.40
C VAL A 7 1.24 -18.76 51.59
N TRP A 8 0.39 -17.96 52.25
CA TRP A 8 -0.62 -17.17 51.55
C TRP A 8 0.01 -16.09 50.65
N PHE A 9 1.08 -15.43 51.10
CA PHE A 9 1.85 -14.50 50.28
C PHE A 9 2.54 -15.20 49.09
N ALA A 10 3.12 -16.38 49.30
CA ALA A 10 3.75 -17.15 48.22
C ALA A 10 2.71 -17.64 47.19
N LEU A 11 1.52 -18.05 47.64
CA LEU A 11 0.42 -18.45 46.77
C LEU A 11 -0.11 -17.26 45.96
N GLN A 12 -0.24 -16.08 46.59
CA GLN A 12 -0.67 -14.86 45.91
C GLN A 12 0.36 -14.38 44.87
N LEU A 13 1.67 -14.48 45.17
CA LEU A 13 2.72 -14.20 44.20
C LEU A 13 2.68 -15.17 43.02
N GLY A 14 2.48 -16.47 43.28
CA GLY A 14 2.34 -17.48 42.23
C GLY A 14 1.13 -17.23 41.32
N LEU A 15 -0.02 -16.86 41.92
CA LEU A 15 -1.23 -16.53 41.18
C LEU A 15 -1.04 -15.25 40.34
N ALA A 16 -0.43 -14.21 40.89
CA ALA A 16 -0.12 -12.97 40.18
C ALA A 16 0.83 -13.22 38.99
N GLY A 17 1.84 -14.08 39.18
CA GLY A 17 2.74 -14.50 38.11
C GLY A 17 2.00 -15.25 36.99
N ALA A 18 1.12 -16.18 37.34
CA ALA A 18 0.31 -16.91 36.37
C ALA A 18 -0.61 -15.97 35.56
N VAL A 19 -1.25 -15.00 36.22
CA VAL A 19 -2.08 -13.99 35.55
C VAL A 19 -1.25 -13.13 34.58
N LEU A 20 -0.04 -12.71 34.98
CA LEU A 20 0.85 -11.95 34.11
C LEU A 20 1.27 -12.74 32.87
N VAL A 21 1.55 -14.04 33.00
CA VAL A 21 1.90 -14.90 31.86
C VAL A 21 0.70 -15.03 30.90
N VAL A 22 -0.51 -15.21 31.43
CA VAL A 22 -1.72 -15.29 30.59
C VAL A 22 -1.98 -13.97 29.86
N LEU A 23 -1.83 -12.83 30.53
CA LEU A 23 -1.97 -11.52 29.91
C LEU A 23 -0.92 -11.28 28.83
N ALA A 24 0.34 -11.64 29.09
CA ALA A 24 1.41 -11.54 28.10
C ALA A 24 1.10 -12.39 26.86
N ALA A 25 0.66 -13.64 27.05
CA ALA A 25 0.27 -14.53 25.95
C ALA A 25 -0.92 -13.97 25.15
N ALA A 26 -1.94 -13.44 25.83
CA ALA A 26 -3.09 -12.82 25.17
C ALA A 26 -2.70 -11.60 24.34
N VAL A 27 -1.81 -10.75 24.87
CA VAL A 27 -1.28 -9.58 24.17
C VAL A 27 -0.43 -10.00 22.96
N THR A 28 0.40 -11.04 23.08
CA THR A 28 1.16 -11.58 21.94
C THR A 28 0.25 -12.14 20.86
N ILE A 29 -0.79 -12.91 21.22
CA ILE A 29 -1.78 -13.44 20.26
C ILE A 29 -2.52 -12.28 19.58
N TRP A 30 -2.93 -11.27 20.34
CA TRP A 30 -3.58 -10.08 19.81
C TRP A 30 -2.68 -9.28 18.87
N MET A 31 -1.39 -9.14 19.21
CA MET A 31 -0.40 -8.51 18.34
C MET A 31 -0.19 -9.30 17.04
N LEU A 32 -0.09 -10.63 17.09
CA LEU A 32 0.04 -11.45 15.87
C LEU A 32 -1.15 -11.25 14.93
N GLY A 33 -2.38 -11.21 15.46
CA GLY A 33 -3.56 -10.89 14.65
C GLY A 33 -3.58 -9.45 14.10
N LYS A 34 -2.99 -8.48 14.81
CA LYS A 34 -2.86 -7.10 14.34
C LYS A 34 -1.73 -6.88 13.35
N PHE A 35 -0.65 -7.66 13.43
CA PHE A 35 0.42 -7.62 12.43
C PHE A 35 -0.08 -8.05 11.05
N GLU A 36 -0.96 -9.07 10.98
CA GLU A 36 -1.63 -9.44 9.73
C GLU A 36 -2.42 -8.26 9.14
N GLU A 37 -3.13 -7.48 9.97
CA GLU A 37 -3.98 -6.37 9.51
C GLU A 37 -3.18 -5.10 9.11
N ILE A 38 -2.01 -4.88 9.73
CA ILE A 38 -1.17 -3.68 9.52
C ILE A 38 -0.30 -3.81 8.26
N GLU A 39 0.14 -5.02 7.88
CA GLU A 39 0.83 -5.24 6.59
C GLU A 39 -0.12 -5.20 5.38
N ILE A 40 -1.42 -5.40 5.58
CA ILE A 40 -2.43 -5.44 4.50
C ILE A 40 -2.74 -4.04 3.91
N SER A 41 -2.37 -2.94 4.60
CA SER A 41 -2.86 -1.60 4.25
C SER A 41 -1.87 -0.66 3.54
N ARG A 42 -0.56 -0.94 3.53
CA ARG A 42 0.45 0.00 2.99
C ARG A 42 1.02 -0.34 1.62
N ASN A 43 0.85 -1.57 1.19
CA ASN A 43 1.02 -2.02 -0.19
C ASN A 43 -0.03 -3.12 -0.33
N PHE A 44 -0.67 -3.29 -1.48
CA PHE A 44 -1.57 -4.42 -1.75
C PHE A 44 -0.80 -5.76 -1.88
N ALA A 45 0.23 -5.88 -1.03
CA ALA A 45 1.42 -6.72 -1.04
C ALA A 45 1.08 -8.21 -0.83
N PRO A 46 2.08 -9.10 -1.02
CA PRO A 46 2.03 -10.56 -1.15
C PRO A 46 0.86 -11.34 -0.57
N LEU A 47 0.39 -11.00 0.63
CA LEU A 47 -0.61 -11.73 1.40
C LEU A 47 -2.02 -11.71 0.78
N GLY A 48 -2.40 -10.61 0.11
CA GLY A 48 -3.70 -10.52 -0.57
C GLY A 48 -3.74 -11.38 -1.83
N ILE A 49 -2.65 -11.35 -2.60
CA ILE A 49 -2.50 -12.10 -3.85
C ILE A 49 -2.19 -13.59 -3.60
N SER A 50 -1.45 -13.91 -2.53
CA SER A 50 -1.20 -15.31 -2.15
C SER A 50 -2.48 -16.00 -1.70
N ARG A 51 -3.33 -15.32 -0.91
CA ARG A 51 -4.67 -15.85 -0.57
C ARG A 51 -5.51 -16.11 -1.82
N LEU A 52 -5.45 -15.22 -2.82
CA LEU A 52 -6.16 -15.47 -4.08
C LEU A 52 -5.74 -16.74 -4.75
N LEU A 53 -4.45 -16.99 -4.89
CA LEU A 53 -3.97 -18.18 -5.58
C LEU A 53 -4.33 -19.46 -4.83
N SER A 54 -4.32 -19.38 -3.49
CA SER A 54 -4.74 -20.49 -2.64
C SER A 54 -6.25 -20.80 -2.77
N GLU A 55 -7.08 -19.78 -2.96
CA GLU A 55 -8.55 -19.92 -3.06
C GLU A 55 -9.04 -20.05 -4.51
N ALA A 56 -8.25 -19.63 -5.48
CA ALA A 56 -8.64 -19.63 -6.89
C ALA A 56 -8.72 -21.05 -7.45
N GLU A 57 -9.73 -21.32 -8.26
CA GLU A 57 -9.87 -22.61 -8.94
C GLU A 57 -9.09 -22.59 -10.27
N ILE A 58 -8.57 -23.73 -10.71
CA ILE A 58 -8.02 -23.84 -12.07
C ILE A 58 -9.10 -24.40 -12.98
N ASP A 59 -9.32 -23.74 -14.11
CA ASP A 59 -10.12 -24.26 -15.21
C ASP A 59 -9.28 -24.50 -16.48
N THR A 60 -9.94 -24.85 -17.59
CA THR A 60 -9.28 -25.07 -18.88
C THR A 60 -8.66 -23.81 -19.49
N GLN A 61 -8.97 -22.62 -18.97
CA GLN A 61 -8.54 -21.32 -19.47
C GLN A 61 -7.55 -20.60 -18.54
N GLY A 62 -7.39 -21.04 -17.28
CA GLY A 62 -6.43 -20.47 -16.34
C GLY A 62 -6.95 -20.45 -14.90
N LEU A 63 -6.59 -19.39 -14.17
CA LEU A 63 -6.82 -19.24 -12.75
C LEU A 63 -8.10 -18.43 -12.45
N ILE A 64 -9.19 -19.10 -12.10
CA ILE A 64 -10.46 -18.47 -11.74
C ILE A 64 -10.35 -17.83 -10.36
N VAL A 65 -10.40 -16.50 -10.34
CA VAL A 65 -10.41 -15.70 -9.11
C VAL A 65 -11.83 -15.50 -8.57
N GLU A 66 -12.02 -15.62 -7.26
CA GLU A 66 -13.32 -15.41 -6.62
C GLU A 66 -13.89 -13.99 -6.86
N SER A 67 -15.22 -13.91 -7.08
CA SER A 67 -15.94 -12.66 -7.36
C SER A 67 -15.75 -11.55 -6.32
N LYS A 68 -15.62 -11.90 -5.04
CA LYS A 68 -15.41 -10.93 -3.94
C LYS A 68 -14.09 -10.18 -4.11
N PHE A 69 -13.05 -10.86 -4.60
CA PHE A 69 -11.78 -10.21 -4.86
C PHE A 69 -11.84 -9.30 -6.08
N VAL A 70 -12.48 -9.75 -7.17
CA VAL A 70 -12.69 -8.91 -8.36
C VAL A 70 -13.42 -7.62 -8.00
N GLN A 71 -14.37 -7.69 -7.07
CA GLN A 71 -15.07 -6.51 -6.57
C GLN A 71 -14.17 -5.58 -5.75
N LYS A 72 -13.27 -6.13 -4.92
CA LYS A 72 -12.28 -5.33 -4.18
C LYS A 72 -11.28 -4.66 -5.12
N LEU A 73 -10.75 -5.43 -6.08
CA LEU A 73 -9.88 -4.97 -7.16
C LEU A 73 -10.49 -3.78 -7.91
N LYS A 74 -11.80 -3.86 -8.19
CA LYS A 74 -12.57 -2.76 -8.80
C LYS A 74 -12.57 -1.49 -7.98
N ASN A 75 -12.80 -1.62 -6.67
CA ASN A 75 -12.91 -0.47 -5.78
C ASN A 75 -11.56 0.25 -5.61
N ASP A 76 -10.48 -0.51 -5.67
CA ASP A 76 -9.12 0.01 -5.51
C ASP A 76 -8.51 0.53 -6.83
N GLY A 77 -9.25 0.43 -7.95
CA GLY A 77 -8.81 0.89 -9.27
C GLY A 77 -7.66 0.06 -9.86
N GLY A 78 -7.48 -1.17 -9.36
CA GLY A 78 -6.46 -2.09 -9.83
C GLY A 78 -6.96 -3.00 -10.95
N TRP A 79 -6.04 -3.69 -11.58
CA TRP A 79 -6.29 -4.73 -12.57
C TRP A 79 -5.44 -5.96 -12.31
N LEU A 80 -5.87 -7.10 -12.87
CA LEU A 80 -5.18 -8.37 -12.71
C LEU A 80 -5.09 -9.11 -14.04
N GLN A 81 -3.94 -9.70 -14.31
CA GLN A 81 -3.74 -10.63 -15.41
C GLN A 81 -3.08 -11.92 -14.90
N SER A 82 -3.52 -13.05 -15.44
CA SER A 82 -2.84 -14.34 -15.30
C SER A 82 -2.05 -14.61 -16.57
N LEU A 83 -0.77 -14.94 -16.43
CA LEU A 83 0.15 -15.23 -17.51
C LEU A 83 0.58 -16.70 -17.48
N ASP A 84 0.76 -17.28 -18.65
CA ASP A 84 1.44 -18.56 -18.82
C ASP A 84 2.98 -18.41 -18.76
N GLU A 85 3.70 -19.53 -18.81
CA GLU A 85 5.18 -19.57 -18.80
C GLU A 85 5.84 -18.83 -19.98
N LYS A 86 5.09 -18.52 -21.03
CA LYS A 86 5.57 -17.79 -22.21
C LYS A 86 5.22 -16.30 -22.16
N GLY A 87 4.54 -15.85 -21.10
CA GLY A 87 4.09 -14.48 -20.93
C GLY A 87 2.79 -14.14 -21.67
N ASN A 88 2.04 -15.12 -22.17
CA ASN A 88 0.72 -14.86 -22.77
C ASN A 88 -0.31 -14.66 -21.67
N VAL A 89 -1.17 -13.65 -21.82
CA VAL A 89 -2.30 -13.45 -20.91
C VAL A 89 -3.34 -14.55 -21.14
N LEU A 90 -3.54 -15.38 -20.12
CA LEU A 90 -4.57 -16.41 -20.06
C LEU A 90 -5.93 -15.80 -19.69
N GLN A 91 -5.93 -14.91 -18.70
CA GLN A 91 -7.12 -14.23 -18.20
C GLN A 91 -6.78 -12.80 -17.77
N SER A 92 -7.74 -11.90 -17.96
CA SER A 92 -7.61 -10.50 -17.61
C SER A 92 -8.87 -9.97 -16.92
N PHE A 93 -8.67 -9.24 -15.83
CA PHE A 93 -9.71 -8.62 -15.04
C PHE A 93 -9.45 -7.13 -14.93
N GLN A 94 -10.32 -6.32 -15.53
CA GLN A 94 -10.27 -4.85 -15.50
C GLN A 94 -8.96 -4.24 -16.02
N ALA A 95 -8.14 -4.98 -16.76
CA ALA A 95 -6.97 -4.40 -17.40
C ALA A 95 -7.44 -3.37 -18.44
N PRO A 96 -6.95 -2.12 -18.36
CA PRO A 96 -7.26 -1.12 -19.38
C PRO A 96 -6.62 -1.46 -20.72
N ASP A 97 -7.08 -0.81 -21.79
CA ASP A 97 -6.65 -1.10 -23.17
C ASP A 97 -5.14 -0.82 -23.43
N ASP A 98 -4.49 -0.06 -22.55
CA ASP A 98 -3.05 0.23 -22.61
C ASP A 98 -2.18 -0.85 -21.92
N VAL A 99 -2.79 -1.86 -21.31
CA VAL A 99 -2.09 -2.99 -20.70
C VAL A 99 -1.86 -4.09 -21.76
N PRO A 100 -0.62 -4.58 -21.93
CA PRO A 100 -0.32 -5.62 -22.91
C PRO A 100 -1.12 -6.91 -22.72
N SER A 101 -1.47 -7.58 -23.82
CA SER A 101 -2.07 -8.92 -23.82
C SER A 101 -1.04 -10.05 -23.83
N SER A 102 0.24 -9.70 -23.94
CA SER A 102 1.36 -10.64 -23.89
C SER A 102 2.63 -9.88 -23.55
N TYR A 103 3.54 -10.52 -22.83
CA TYR A 103 4.81 -9.94 -22.42
C TYR A 103 5.98 -10.79 -22.90
N VAL A 104 6.97 -10.13 -23.49
CA VAL A 104 8.28 -10.77 -23.67
C VAL A 104 8.99 -10.78 -22.31
N PRO A 105 9.69 -11.87 -21.91
CA PRO A 105 10.25 -11.97 -20.56
C PRO A 105 11.11 -10.77 -20.13
N GLY A 106 11.95 -10.22 -21.01
CA GLY A 106 12.76 -9.03 -20.69
C GLY A 106 11.92 -7.78 -20.47
N GLN A 107 10.88 -7.58 -21.28
CA GLN A 107 10.01 -6.40 -21.20
C GLN A 107 9.22 -6.35 -19.89
N LEU A 108 8.69 -7.48 -19.43
CA LEU A 108 7.97 -7.53 -18.15
C LEU A 108 8.89 -7.14 -16.99
N ILE A 109 10.14 -7.61 -17.02
CA ILE A 109 11.13 -7.27 -16.01
C ILE A 109 11.47 -5.79 -16.08
N ASP A 110 11.68 -5.23 -17.27
CA ASP A 110 11.98 -3.81 -17.46
C ASP A 110 10.85 -2.90 -16.94
N PHE A 111 9.58 -3.26 -17.17
CA PHE A 111 8.45 -2.58 -16.54
C PHE A 111 8.45 -2.71 -15.01
N TRP A 112 8.73 -3.91 -14.50
CA TRP A 112 8.63 -4.18 -13.07
C TRP A 112 9.73 -3.49 -12.25
N ILE A 113 10.95 -3.45 -12.76
CA ILE A 113 12.09 -2.80 -12.08
C ILE A 113 12.23 -1.31 -12.43
N GLY A 114 11.37 -0.80 -13.32
CA GLY A 114 11.33 0.63 -13.69
C GLY A 114 12.40 1.05 -14.69
N ASN A 115 12.96 0.12 -15.48
CA ASN A 115 13.86 0.45 -16.59
C ASN A 115 13.12 1.03 -17.80
N GLU A 116 11.88 0.59 -18.02
CA GLU A 116 11.00 1.11 -19.06
C GLU A 116 9.78 1.79 -18.41
N PRO A 117 9.36 2.98 -18.90
CA PRO A 117 8.20 3.67 -18.35
C PRO A 117 6.94 2.80 -18.47
N PHE A 118 6.26 2.59 -17.35
CA PHE A 118 4.98 1.91 -17.31
C PHE A 118 4.03 2.65 -16.36
N PRO A 119 2.80 3.00 -16.78
CA PRO A 119 1.92 3.90 -16.01
C PRO A 119 1.25 3.23 -14.80
N TYR A 120 1.71 2.02 -14.44
CA TYR A 120 1.16 1.24 -13.33
C TYR A 120 2.29 0.74 -12.45
N GLN A 121 2.07 0.78 -11.14
CA GLN A 121 2.89 0.04 -10.20
C GLN A 121 2.53 -1.44 -10.29
N LEU A 122 3.54 -2.28 -10.48
CA LEU A 122 3.39 -3.71 -10.73
C LEU A 122 3.71 -4.56 -9.51
N GLY A 123 2.84 -5.52 -9.21
CA GLY A 123 3.09 -6.63 -8.31
C GLY A 123 3.12 -7.94 -9.09
N LEU A 124 4.15 -8.75 -8.87
CA LEU A 124 4.27 -10.09 -9.47
C LEU A 124 4.17 -11.16 -8.39
N TRP A 125 3.42 -12.21 -8.71
CA TRP A 125 3.38 -13.42 -7.92
C TRP A 125 3.46 -14.66 -8.80
N MET A 126 4.29 -15.62 -8.43
CA MET A 126 4.47 -16.86 -9.17
C MET A 126 4.13 -18.04 -8.27
N GLU A 127 3.31 -18.96 -8.77
CA GLU A 127 2.93 -20.16 -8.04
C GLU A 127 2.75 -21.34 -8.99
N GLU A 128 3.25 -22.50 -8.57
CA GLU A 128 3.04 -23.76 -9.28
C GLU A 128 1.78 -24.43 -8.75
N LYS A 129 0.88 -24.80 -9.66
CA LYS A 129 -0.35 -25.51 -9.32
C LYS A 129 -0.67 -26.54 -10.40
N ASP A 130 -0.93 -27.78 -9.97
CA ASP A 130 -1.12 -28.95 -10.85
C ASP A 130 -0.01 -29.14 -11.89
N GLY A 131 1.25 -28.86 -11.51
CA GLY A 131 2.43 -29.03 -12.37
C GLY A 131 2.57 -27.97 -13.48
N ARG A 132 1.87 -26.84 -13.37
CA ARG A 132 2.01 -25.68 -14.26
C ARG A 132 2.37 -24.45 -13.45
N LEU A 133 3.34 -23.68 -13.93
CA LEU A 133 3.71 -22.41 -13.32
C LEU A 133 2.80 -21.30 -13.83
N PHE A 134 2.17 -20.58 -12.92
CA PHE A 134 1.36 -19.40 -13.23
C PHE A 134 2.04 -18.15 -12.70
N THR A 135 1.96 -17.07 -13.48
CA THR A 135 2.32 -15.73 -13.01
C THR A 135 1.06 -14.88 -12.90
N LEU A 136 0.77 -14.35 -11.72
CA LEU A 136 -0.20 -13.27 -11.54
C LEU A 136 0.51 -11.93 -11.59
N LEU A 137 0.03 -11.09 -12.50
CA LEU A 137 0.45 -9.71 -12.63
C LEU A 137 -0.68 -8.81 -12.15
N TYR A 138 -0.41 -8.08 -11.07
CA TYR A 138 -1.29 -7.05 -10.54
C TYR A 138 -0.74 -5.69 -10.93
N GLY A 139 -1.60 -4.79 -11.40
CA GLY A 139 -1.23 -3.41 -11.65
C GLY A 139 -2.23 -2.46 -11.03
N THR A 140 -1.73 -1.36 -10.50
CA THR A 140 -2.56 -0.24 -10.07
C THR A 140 -1.94 1.07 -10.51
N ARG A 141 -2.78 2.04 -10.89
CA ARG A 141 -2.30 3.41 -11.08
C ARG A 141 -2.11 4.01 -9.70
N SER A 142 -1.02 4.75 -9.49
CA SER A 142 -0.90 5.53 -8.27
C SER A 142 -2.05 6.54 -8.23
N GLN A 143 -3.05 6.28 -7.39
CA GLN A 143 -4.18 7.19 -7.19
C GLN A 143 -3.70 8.55 -6.70
N ALA A 144 -2.58 8.56 -5.97
CA ALA A 144 -1.93 9.76 -5.48
C ALA A 144 -1.22 10.52 -6.62
N GLU A 145 -0.57 9.84 -7.56
CA GLU A 145 0.03 10.46 -8.76
C GLU A 145 -1.03 11.07 -9.68
N ASN A 146 -2.13 10.34 -9.95
CA ASN A 146 -3.25 10.86 -10.71
C ASN A 146 -3.87 12.10 -10.02
N LEU A 147 -4.11 12.01 -8.72
CA LEU A 147 -4.62 13.12 -7.93
C LEU A 147 -3.64 14.31 -7.93
N LEU A 148 -2.33 14.07 -7.86
CA LEU A 148 -1.30 15.11 -7.90
C LEU A 148 -1.31 15.86 -9.24
N MET A 149 -1.41 15.16 -10.36
CA MET A 149 -1.55 15.77 -11.68
C MET A 149 -2.82 16.63 -11.79
N GLU A 150 -3.94 16.18 -11.20
CA GLU A 150 -5.19 16.95 -11.18
C GLU A 150 -5.07 18.19 -10.27
N ILE A 151 -4.43 18.05 -9.11
CA ILE A 151 -4.09 19.14 -8.18
C ILE A 151 -3.27 20.22 -8.89
N MET A 152 -2.27 19.85 -9.68
CA MET A 152 -1.44 20.82 -10.41
C MET A 152 -2.23 21.59 -11.48
N LYS A 153 -3.18 20.92 -12.15
CA LYS A 153 -4.00 21.55 -13.19
C LYS A 153 -5.07 22.48 -12.62
N ASP A 154 -5.63 22.11 -11.48
CA ASP A 154 -6.75 22.84 -10.85
C ASP A 154 -6.27 23.90 -9.83
N GLY A 155 -5.10 23.67 -9.22
CA GLY A 155 -4.55 24.46 -8.14
C GLY A 155 -4.30 25.92 -8.52
N LYS A 156 -4.80 26.82 -7.68
CA LYS A 156 -4.56 28.27 -7.80
C LYS A 156 -3.89 28.80 -6.55
N VAL A 157 -2.71 29.38 -6.75
CA VAL A 157 -1.96 30.08 -5.69
C VAL A 157 -2.31 31.57 -5.72
N GLN A 158 -2.86 32.08 -4.62
CA GLN A 158 -3.11 33.52 -4.42
C GLN A 158 -2.57 33.94 -3.05
N ASN A 159 -1.56 34.83 -3.02
CA ASN A 159 -0.98 35.38 -1.79
C ASN A 159 -0.78 34.33 -0.70
N THR A 160 0.01 33.28 -0.99
CA THR A 160 0.33 32.12 -0.15
C THR A 160 -0.80 31.13 0.15
N ASN A 161 -2.03 31.40 -0.31
CA ASN A 161 -3.14 30.45 -0.17
C ASN A 161 -3.29 29.60 -1.42
N LEU A 162 -3.34 28.28 -1.23
CA LEU A 162 -3.74 27.32 -2.24
C LEU A 162 -5.24 27.10 -2.19
N SER A 163 -5.86 27.13 -3.36
CA SER A 163 -7.28 26.81 -3.55
C SER A 163 -7.45 25.79 -4.67
N PHE A 164 -8.43 24.91 -4.48
CA PHE A 164 -8.80 23.84 -5.40
C PHE A 164 -10.33 23.83 -5.55
N SER A 165 -10.81 23.15 -6.57
CA SER A 165 -12.21 22.79 -6.77
C SER A 165 -12.73 21.89 -5.64
N ASP A 166 -14.05 21.91 -5.45
CA ASP A 166 -14.71 21.14 -4.39
C ASP A 166 -14.48 19.61 -4.53
N ASP A 167 -14.28 19.10 -5.74
CA ASP A 167 -13.97 17.69 -5.99
C ASP A 167 -12.60 17.30 -5.39
N ILE A 168 -11.56 18.09 -5.72
CA ILE A 168 -10.20 17.88 -5.21
C ILE A 168 -10.17 18.03 -3.69
N VAL A 169 -10.85 19.05 -3.14
CA VAL A 169 -10.97 19.23 -1.69
C VAL A 169 -11.61 18.00 -1.04
N GLY A 170 -12.72 17.48 -1.58
CA GLY A 170 -13.40 16.30 -1.05
C GLY A 170 -12.55 15.02 -1.11
N ARG A 171 -11.71 14.88 -2.14
CA ARG A 171 -10.74 13.76 -2.25
C ARG A 171 -9.61 13.89 -1.23
N LEU A 172 -9.00 15.07 -1.12
CA LEU A 172 -7.93 15.34 -0.15
C LEU A 172 -8.40 15.14 1.29
N GLN A 173 -9.60 15.59 1.64
CA GLN A 173 -10.17 15.40 2.97
C GLN A 173 -10.39 13.92 3.31
N ARG A 174 -10.89 13.11 2.36
CA ARG A 174 -11.05 11.65 2.58
C ARG A 174 -9.72 10.95 2.85
N LEU A 175 -8.65 11.44 2.25
CA LEU A 175 -7.29 10.93 2.44
C LEU A 175 -6.60 11.52 3.68
N SER A 176 -7.24 12.47 4.38
CA SER A 176 -6.58 13.30 5.41
C SER A 176 -5.27 13.93 4.89
N GLY A 177 -5.25 14.25 3.60
CA GLY A 177 -4.10 14.78 2.88
C GLY A 177 -3.92 16.29 3.09
N TRP A 178 -2.72 16.76 2.80
CA TRP A 178 -2.36 18.17 2.80
C TRP A 178 -1.37 18.44 1.66
N ILE A 179 -1.25 19.70 1.25
CA ILE A 179 -0.42 20.09 0.09
C ILE A 179 0.53 21.21 0.50
N GLN A 180 1.73 21.16 -0.07
CA GLN A 180 2.73 22.23 -0.03
C GLN A 180 3.22 22.51 -1.45
N VAL A 181 3.46 23.78 -1.74
CA VAL A 181 4.20 24.23 -2.92
C VAL A 181 5.49 24.87 -2.42
N LEU A 182 6.60 24.41 -2.96
CA LEU A 182 7.95 24.85 -2.61
C LEU A 182 8.54 25.68 -3.75
N ASP A 183 9.41 26.63 -3.42
CA ASP A 183 10.28 27.30 -4.39
C ASP A 183 11.52 26.45 -4.73
N GLN A 184 12.40 27.00 -5.57
CA GLN A 184 13.60 26.32 -6.05
C GLN A 184 14.63 26.06 -4.93
N GLU A 185 14.57 26.86 -3.86
CA GLU A 185 15.40 26.72 -2.67
C GLU A 185 14.80 25.73 -1.65
N GLY A 186 13.61 25.18 -1.95
CA GLY A 186 12.89 24.23 -1.11
C GLY A 186 12.09 24.88 0.02
N ALA A 187 11.89 26.20 0.00
CA ALA A 187 11.06 26.92 0.96
C ALA A 187 9.59 26.95 0.53
N GLU A 188 8.68 26.81 1.49
CA GLU A 188 7.23 26.82 1.25
C GLU A 188 6.75 28.21 0.82
N ILE A 189 6.11 28.27 -0.36
CA ILE A 189 5.47 29.48 -0.89
C ILE A 189 3.94 29.45 -0.78
N ALA A 190 3.36 28.26 -0.63
CA ALA A 190 1.95 28.08 -0.33
C ALA A 190 1.68 26.71 0.29
N SER A 191 0.62 26.60 1.11
CA SER A 191 0.16 25.31 1.61
C SER A 191 -1.37 25.24 1.75
N TRP A 192 -1.89 24.01 1.80
CA TRP A 192 -3.30 23.72 2.06
C TRP A 192 -3.42 22.61 3.11
N HIS A 193 -4.21 22.87 4.16
CA HIS A 193 -4.51 21.95 5.27
C HIS A 193 -3.27 21.32 5.95
N LYS A 194 -2.13 22.02 5.88
CA LYS A 194 -0.87 21.55 6.43
C LYS A 194 -0.91 21.50 7.97
N PRO A 195 -0.48 20.39 8.61
CA PRO A 195 -0.33 20.32 10.06
C PRO A 195 0.74 21.30 10.57
N GLU A 196 0.55 21.89 11.75
CA GLU A 196 1.52 22.82 12.37
C GLU A 196 2.92 22.22 12.59
N GLN A 197 3.00 20.89 12.72
CA GLN A 197 4.27 20.18 12.94
C GLN A 197 5.04 19.92 11.64
N ALA A 198 4.44 20.17 10.48
CA ALA A 198 5.11 19.97 9.19
C ALA A 198 6.11 21.11 8.92
N GLN A 199 7.29 20.72 8.43
CA GLN A 199 8.36 21.67 8.10
C GLN A 199 7.91 22.68 7.04
N HIS A 200 8.51 23.87 7.06
CA HIS A 200 8.26 24.94 6.07
C HIS A 200 9.34 25.03 4.99
N SER A 201 10.41 24.25 5.11
CA SER A 201 11.47 24.18 4.12
C SER A 201 12.10 22.82 4.14
N TYR A 202 12.63 22.38 3.00
CA TYR A 202 13.25 21.09 2.84
C TYR A 202 14.54 21.20 2.05
N THR A 203 15.55 20.47 2.49
CA THR A 203 16.74 20.19 1.67
C THR A 203 16.47 19.05 0.70
N LEU A 204 17.28 18.96 -0.36
CA LEU A 204 17.24 17.82 -1.30
C LEU A 204 17.34 16.47 -0.59
N GLN A 205 18.24 16.36 0.39
CA GLN A 205 18.44 15.13 1.15
C GLN A 205 17.20 14.76 1.98
N GLU A 206 16.56 15.75 2.60
CA GLU A 206 15.33 15.52 3.38
C GLU A 206 14.16 15.10 2.50
N LEU A 207 13.96 15.74 1.34
CA LEU A 207 12.94 15.34 0.37
C LEU A 207 13.19 13.91 -0.14
N ALA A 208 14.43 13.61 -0.54
CA ALA A 208 14.80 12.26 -1.00
C ALA A 208 14.59 11.19 0.08
N MET A 209 14.93 11.49 1.34
CA MET A 209 14.67 10.60 2.47
C MET A 209 13.17 10.39 2.72
N ARG A 210 12.37 11.46 2.66
CA ARG A 210 10.92 11.38 2.86
C ARG A 210 10.23 10.58 1.77
N ALA A 211 10.59 10.81 0.51
CA ALA A 211 10.05 10.09 -0.65
C ALA A 211 10.41 8.60 -0.62
N SER A 212 11.64 8.25 -0.25
CA SER A 212 12.10 6.85 -0.20
C SER A 212 11.73 6.10 1.08
N SER A 213 11.34 6.79 2.16
CA SER A 213 11.07 6.18 3.48
C SER A 213 9.72 6.60 4.11
N PRO A 214 8.58 6.37 3.44
CA PRO A 214 7.25 6.80 3.92
C PRO A 214 6.82 6.17 5.26
N ASN A 215 7.42 5.02 5.64
CA ASN A 215 7.19 4.39 6.94
C ASN A 215 7.88 5.13 8.10
N HIS A 216 9.02 5.78 7.86
CA HIS A 216 9.76 6.45 8.93
C HIS A 216 9.09 7.75 9.37
N PHE A 217 8.47 8.47 8.43
CA PHE A 217 7.82 9.75 8.69
C PHE A 217 6.32 9.64 8.95
N GLY A 218 5.76 8.43 8.87
CA GLY A 218 4.33 8.19 9.07
C GLY A 218 3.43 8.82 8.00
N LEU A 219 4.00 9.26 6.87
CA LEU A 219 3.34 9.99 5.79
C LEU A 219 3.73 9.36 4.45
N VAL A 220 2.75 9.16 3.57
CA VAL A 220 3.01 8.86 2.15
C VAL A 220 3.13 10.20 1.43
N MET A 221 4.20 10.37 0.67
CA MET A 221 4.50 11.61 -0.05
C MET A 221 4.74 11.30 -1.51
N ASP A 222 4.03 12.01 -2.38
CA ASP A 222 4.31 12.12 -3.80
C ASP A 222 4.66 13.58 -4.12
N SER A 223 5.53 13.78 -5.11
CA SER A 223 6.01 15.11 -5.50
C SER A 223 6.19 15.19 -7.00
N GLU A 224 5.84 16.32 -7.59
CA GLU A 224 6.01 16.60 -9.02
C GLU A 224 6.70 17.95 -9.19
N TYR A 225 7.55 18.07 -10.20
CA TYR A 225 8.27 19.29 -10.57
C TYR A 225 7.72 19.84 -11.88
N ASP A 226 7.46 21.15 -11.93
CA ASP A 226 7.03 21.91 -13.12
C ASP A 226 8.22 22.65 -13.76
#